data_AF-A0A7L2EVE4-F1
#
_entry.id   AF-A0A7L2EVE4-F1
#
_cell.length_a   1.000
_cell.length_b   1.000
_cell.length_c   1.000
_cell.angle_alpha   90.00
_cell.angle_beta   90.00
_cell.angle_gamma   90.00
#
_symmetry.space_group_name_H-M   'P 1'
#
loop_
_entity.id
_entity.type
_entity.pdbx_description
1 polymer ?
#
loop_
_entity_poly.entity_id
_entity_poly.type
_entity_poly.pdbx_seq_one_letter_code
_entity_poly.pdbx_strand_id
1 'polypeptide(L)'
;QYVTEAEGNLQRARALVDGMQKEKIELLNQLEEEKRKVEDLQFRVEEESITKGDLETQTQLEHARIRELEQSLLFEKAQAEKLLRELEDTRLTTVAEQSRILQLEEELSLRRSEVDELRQCLQSSQQAESPEHSLGLHSEALRLRDQLLSANKEHQKESSQLKEKYEKTLKKYQQEMEKLKSVNEKYSQEIVDLKHKVQQATNENMGLMDNWKSKLDTLASDHQKSLEDLKATLNSGPDTQHKEIVELKAVVESIKLEHQLELENLKAKHDIETAVHIKEKESLKLKLQEALDEVEKSNSDWKMQLETKSSQHLLELQDVKDKCRDAELRVHELEKLHGEYTDQTEAIAFLKEQISLAEKKMLDYETLQKTEAHSKQEIQRLQEKVLVLENKLQSMEALHPSQHANMIETNDISEEKIKMKQTMEDLQDKLSKRDKEVSSLVTQTETLRAQVSALENKCKTAEKKADSVLKEKKRLEGELEALTKKTHDASGQLVLISQELLKKERSLNELRALLLEANRHSPGPERDLSREVHKAEWRLKEQKLKDDIKGLREKLVVL
;
A
#
# COMPACT_ATOMS: atom_id res chain seq x y z
N GLN A 1 -35.62 -19.86 116.00
CA GLN A 1 -35.34 -21.08 115.20
C GLN A 1 -36.10 -21.04 113.88
N TYR A 2 -37.45 -21.07 113.85
CA TYR A 2 -38.21 -20.97 112.58
C TYR A 2 -37.99 -19.67 111.79
N VAL A 3 -37.94 -18.51 112.45
CA VAL A 3 -37.70 -17.21 111.79
C VAL A 3 -36.32 -17.16 111.15
N THR A 4 -35.28 -17.56 111.87
CA THR A 4 -33.89 -17.61 111.37
C THR A 4 -33.69 -18.60 110.22
N GLU A 5 -34.43 -19.72 110.23
CA GLU A 5 -34.40 -20.71 109.13
C GLU A 5 -35.14 -20.20 107.87
N ALA A 6 -36.28 -19.53 108.06
CA ALA A 6 -37.00 -18.86 106.98
C ALA A 6 -36.16 -17.72 106.36
N GLU A 7 -35.47 -16.93 107.17
CA GLU A 7 -34.54 -15.88 106.71
C GLU A 7 -33.36 -16.47 105.93
N GLY A 8 -32.77 -17.57 106.39
CA GLY A 8 -31.70 -18.27 105.66
C GLY A 8 -32.17 -18.89 104.33
N ASN A 9 -33.39 -19.45 104.29
CA ASN A 9 -34.01 -19.94 103.05
C ASN A 9 -34.29 -18.79 102.07
N LEU A 10 -34.79 -17.66 102.57
CA LEU A 10 -35.05 -16.45 101.77
C LEU A 10 -33.74 -15.87 101.19
N GLN A 11 -32.66 -15.84 101.98
CA GLN A 11 -31.34 -15.41 101.50
C GLN A 11 -30.79 -16.35 100.42
N ARG A 12 -30.93 -17.68 100.59
CA ARG A 12 -30.56 -18.66 99.55
C ARG A 12 -31.38 -18.50 98.26
N ALA A 13 -32.69 -18.28 98.38
CA ALA A 13 -33.55 -18.04 97.23
C ALA A 13 -33.17 -16.74 96.51
N ARG A 14 -32.86 -15.66 97.24
CA ARG A 14 -32.37 -14.39 96.66
C ARG A 14 -31.05 -14.60 95.91
N ALA A 15 -30.07 -15.26 96.52
CA ALA A 15 -28.79 -15.55 95.87
C ALA A 15 -28.94 -16.36 94.57
N LEU A 16 -29.87 -17.33 94.55
CA LEU A 16 -30.17 -18.12 93.36
C LEU A 16 -30.85 -17.27 92.27
N VAL A 17 -31.80 -16.41 92.64
CA VAL A 17 -32.43 -15.46 91.69
C VAL A 17 -31.40 -14.49 91.12
N ASP A 18 -30.53 -13.92 91.95
CA ASP A 18 -29.47 -13.01 91.52
C ASP A 18 -28.47 -13.72 90.59
N GLY A 19 -28.15 -14.99 90.87
CA GLY A 19 -27.34 -15.85 89.99
C GLY A 19 -28.00 -16.07 88.63
N MET A 20 -29.27 -16.47 88.61
CA MET A 20 -30.02 -16.65 87.36
C MET A 20 -30.19 -15.34 86.59
N GLN A 21 -30.31 -14.20 87.26
CA GLN A 21 -30.37 -12.89 86.60
C GLN A 21 -29.05 -12.54 85.92
N LYS A 22 -27.90 -12.85 86.55
CA LYS A 22 -26.58 -12.67 85.93
C LYS A 22 -26.40 -13.58 84.72
N GLU A 23 -26.72 -14.86 84.84
CA GLU A 23 -26.67 -15.81 83.71
C GLU A 23 -27.58 -15.37 82.56
N LYS A 24 -28.79 -14.87 82.87
CA LYS A 24 -29.69 -14.30 81.86
C LYS A 24 -29.06 -13.12 81.12
N ILE A 25 -28.40 -12.20 81.84
CA ILE A 25 -27.72 -11.06 81.23
C ILE A 25 -26.54 -11.53 80.36
N GLU A 26 -25.74 -12.48 80.83
CA GLU A 26 -24.63 -13.05 80.06
C GLU A 26 -25.10 -13.74 78.78
N LEU A 27 -26.17 -14.55 78.85
CA LEU A 27 -26.78 -15.18 77.66
C LEU A 27 -27.38 -14.17 76.69
N LEU A 28 -27.99 -13.09 77.19
CA LEU A 28 -28.49 -12.01 76.34
C LEU A 28 -27.34 -11.29 75.61
N ASN A 29 -26.24 -11.03 76.30
CA ASN A 29 -25.04 -10.43 75.70
C ASN A 29 -24.43 -11.35 74.64
N GLN A 30 -24.32 -12.65 74.91
CA GLN A 30 -23.85 -13.64 73.92
C GLN A 30 -24.78 -13.71 72.70
N LEU A 31 -26.09 -13.70 72.92
CA LEU A 31 -27.07 -13.68 71.83
C LEU A 31 -26.93 -12.41 70.98
N GLU A 32 -26.70 -11.25 71.62
CA GLU A 32 -26.47 -10.00 70.90
C GLU A 32 -25.14 -10.01 70.13
N GLU A 33 -24.09 -10.60 70.68
CA GLU A 33 -22.81 -10.77 69.99
C GLU A 33 -22.92 -11.72 68.79
N GLU A 34 -23.63 -12.85 68.93
CA GLU A 34 -23.90 -13.76 67.81
C GLU A 34 -24.79 -13.11 66.74
N LYS A 35 -25.75 -12.25 67.12
CA LYS A 35 -26.52 -11.46 66.15
C LYS A 35 -25.62 -10.53 65.34
N ARG A 36 -24.70 -9.80 65.98
CA ARG A 36 -23.73 -8.95 65.27
C ARG A 36 -22.84 -9.76 64.33
N LYS A 37 -22.37 -10.94 64.75
CA LYS A 37 -21.58 -11.83 63.87
C LYS A 37 -22.36 -12.31 62.65
N VAL A 38 -23.65 -12.61 62.81
CA VAL A 38 -24.54 -12.99 61.70
C VAL A 38 -24.74 -11.83 60.75
N GLU A 39 -24.97 -10.61 61.26
CA GLU A 39 -25.09 -9.38 60.46
C GLU A 39 -23.79 -9.11 59.67
N ASP A 40 -22.62 -9.22 60.31
CA ASP A 40 -21.31 -9.08 59.64
C ASP A 40 -21.07 -10.14 58.56
N LEU A 41 -21.53 -11.38 58.79
CA LEU A 41 -21.45 -12.46 57.79
C LEU A 41 -22.39 -12.20 56.62
N GLN A 42 -23.61 -11.73 56.87
CA GLN A 42 -24.57 -11.36 55.83
C GLN A 42 -23.99 -10.25 54.94
N PHE A 43 -23.42 -9.21 55.55
CA PHE A 43 -22.79 -8.12 54.80
C PHE A 43 -21.65 -8.62 53.90
N ARG A 44 -20.77 -9.49 54.42
CA ARG A 44 -19.68 -10.08 53.60
C ARG A 44 -20.19 -10.92 52.44
N VAL A 45 -21.23 -11.72 52.66
CA VAL A 45 -21.83 -12.53 51.59
C VAL A 45 -22.48 -11.64 50.52
N GLU A 46 -23.12 -10.55 50.90
CA GLU A 46 -23.68 -9.58 49.97
C GLU A 46 -22.57 -8.88 49.16
N GLU A 47 -21.49 -8.45 49.81
CA GLU A 47 -20.31 -7.85 49.16
C GLU A 47 -19.64 -8.81 48.16
N GLU A 48 -19.44 -10.07 48.56
CA GLU A 48 -18.90 -11.11 47.67
C GLU A 48 -19.86 -11.40 46.49
N SER A 49 -21.17 -11.37 46.71
CA SER A 49 -22.18 -11.59 45.67
C SER A 49 -22.21 -10.45 44.65
N ILE A 50 -22.09 -9.21 45.10
CA ILE A 50 -21.96 -8.03 44.21
C ILE A 50 -20.66 -8.15 43.39
N THR A 51 -19.54 -8.44 44.05
CA THR A 51 -18.24 -8.59 43.38
C THR A 51 -18.27 -9.72 42.33
N LYS A 52 -18.91 -10.84 42.65
CA LYS A 52 -19.09 -11.95 41.70
C LYS A 52 -19.95 -11.55 40.50
N GLY A 53 -21.04 -10.82 40.72
CA GLY A 53 -21.90 -10.31 39.65
C GLY A 53 -21.16 -9.33 38.72
N ASP A 54 -20.34 -8.45 39.29
CA ASP A 54 -19.47 -7.54 38.53
C ASP A 54 -18.48 -8.31 37.65
N LEU A 55 -17.82 -9.34 38.20
CA LEU A 55 -16.87 -10.18 37.47
C LEU A 55 -17.54 -10.99 36.34
N GLU A 56 -18.73 -11.55 36.59
CA GLU A 56 -19.51 -12.25 35.57
C GLU A 56 -19.90 -11.30 34.43
N THR A 57 -20.35 -10.09 34.76
CA THR A 57 -20.71 -9.05 33.77
C THR A 57 -19.49 -8.61 32.96
N GLN A 58 -18.35 -8.39 33.63
CA GLN A 58 -17.09 -8.07 32.96
C GLN A 58 -16.68 -9.19 31.99
N THR A 59 -16.75 -10.44 32.43
CA THR A 59 -16.42 -11.61 31.61
C THR A 59 -17.33 -11.70 30.37
N GLN A 60 -18.62 -11.39 30.50
CA GLN A 60 -19.54 -11.38 29.35
C GLN A 60 -19.20 -10.26 28.35
N LEU A 61 -18.84 -9.07 28.84
CA LEU A 61 -18.42 -7.95 27.99
C LEU A 61 -17.10 -8.25 27.26
N GLU A 62 -16.16 -8.92 27.92
CA GLU A 62 -14.90 -9.35 27.30
C GLU A 62 -15.16 -10.38 26.18
N HIS A 63 -16.01 -11.39 26.42
CA HIS A 63 -16.40 -12.34 25.37
C HIS A 63 -17.15 -11.68 24.20
N ALA A 64 -17.95 -10.64 24.46
CA ALA A 64 -18.59 -9.86 23.39
C ALA A 64 -17.52 -9.12 22.56
N ARG A 65 -16.57 -8.44 23.20
CA ARG A 65 -15.48 -7.73 22.53
C ARG A 65 -14.57 -8.67 21.73
N ILE A 66 -14.26 -9.86 22.26
CA ILE A 66 -13.50 -10.88 21.54
C ILE A 66 -14.23 -11.29 20.26
N ARG A 67 -15.54 -11.55 20.32
CA ARG A 67 -16.33 -11.92 19.13
C ARG A 67 -16.37 -10.81 18.08
N GLU A 68 -16.47 -9.55 18.50
CA GLU A 68 -16.38 -8.40 17.58
C GLU A 68 -15.00 -8.34 16.90
N LEU A 69 -13.92 -8.49 17.66
CA LEU A 69 -12.55 -8.51 17.13
C LEU A 69 -12.33 -9.69 16.18
N GLU A 70 -12.85 -10.87 16.50
CA GLU A 70 -12.79 -12.05 15.61
C GLU A 70 -13.53 -11.79 14.30
N GLN A 71 -14.70 -11.15 14.35
CA GLN A 71 -15.46 -10.79 13.15
C GLN A 71 -14.71 -9.75 12.30
N SER A 72 -14.14 -8.72 12.92
CA SER A 72 -13.30 -7.73 12.23
C SER A 72 -12.06 -8.37 11.60
N LEU A 73 -11.39 -9.27 12.32
CA LEU A 73 -10.22 -9.99 11.82
C LEU A 73 -10.58 -10.89 10.62
N LEU A 74 -11.72 -11.57 10.65
CA LEU A 74 -12.19 -12.38 9.53
C LEU A 74 -12.50 -11.52 8.30
N PHE A 75 -13.09 -10.34 8.51
CA PHE A 75 -13.35 -9.38 7.44
C PHE A 75 -12.05 -8.86 6.80
N GLU A 76 -11.10 -8.41 7.62
CA GLU A 76 -9.79 -7.93 7.14
C GLU A 76 -9.01 -9.04 6.42
N LYS A 77 -9.04 -10.28 6.93
CA LYS A 77 -8.45 -11.44 6.23
C LYS A 77 -9.08 -11.67 4.86
N ALA A 78 -10.42 -11.63 4.76
CA ALA A 78 -11.11 -11.80 3.50
C ALA A 78 -10.77 -10.67 2.51
N GLN A 79 -10.62 -9.44 2.99
CA GLN A 79 -10.19 -8.30 2.18
C GLN A 79 -8.75 -8.45 1.68
N ALA A 80 -7.83 -8.87 2.55
CA ALA A 80 -6.44 -9.13 2.18
C ALA A 80 -6.32 -10.26 1.15
N GLU A 81 -7.07 -11.35 1.32
CA GLU A 81 -7.11 -12.46 0.35
C GLU A 81 -7.66 -12.03 -1.01
N LYS A 82 -8.64 -11.12 -1.03
CA LYS A 82 -9.17 -10.55 -2.27
C LYS A 82 -8.11 -9.71 -2.99
N LEU A 83 -7.42 -8.82 -2.27
CA LEU A 83 -6.35 -8.00 -2.84
C LEU A 83 -5.18 -8.85 -3.35
N LEU A 84 -4.83 -9.93 -2.65
CA LEU A 84 -3.81 -10.88 -3.11
C LEU A 84 -4.23 -11.60 -4.41
N ARG A 85 -5.49 -12.01 -4.52
CA ARG A 85 -6.02 -12.58 -5.77
C ARG A 85 -6.00 -11.57 -6.91
N GLU A 86 -6.42 -10.33 -6.67
CA GLU A 86 -6.36 -9.26 -7.67
C GLU A 86 -4.91 -8.98 -8.11
N LEU A 87 -3.96 -8.95 -7.17
CA LEU A 87 -2.55 -8.76 -7.48
C LEU A 87 -1.99 -9.91 -8.33
N GLU A 88 -2.30 -11.16 -7.99
CA GLU A 88 -1.87 -12.32 -8.78
C GLU A 88 -2.50 -12.31 -10.18
N ASP A 89 -3.77 -11.94 -10.31
CA ASP A 89 -4.43 -11.78 -11.61
C ASP A 89 -3.75 -10.69 -12.45
N THR A 90 -3.41 -9.53 -11.86
CA THR A 90 -2.66 -8.48 -12.58
C THR A 90 -1.24 -8.90 -12.94
N ARG A 91 -0.60 -9.74 -12.13
CA ARG A 91 0.72 -10.31 -12.43
C ARG A 91 0.63 -11.29 -13.59
N LEU A 92 -0.37 -12.18 -13.59
CA LEU A 92 -0.61 -13.13 -14.66
C LEU A 92 -0.94 -12.43 -15.99
N THR A 93 -1.76 -11.38 -15.97
CA THR A 93 -2.01 -10.57 -17.18
C THR A 93 -0.74 -9.89 -17.64
N THR A 94 0.06 -9.30 -16.75
CA THR A 94 1.34 -8.67 -17.10
C THR A 94 2.31 -9.68 -17.73
N VAL A 95 2.44 -10.89 -17.17
CA VAL A 95 3.30 -11.94 -17.74
C VAL A 95 2.77 -12.42 -19.09
N ALA A 96 1.46 -12.52 -19.26
CA ALA A 96 0.84 -12.85 -20.54
C ALA A 96 1.09 -11.76 -21.60
N GLU A 97 0.95 -10.49 -21.25
CA GLU A 97 1.27 -9.35 -22.11
C GLU A 97 2.77 -9.30 -22.46
N GLN A 98 3.67 -9.52 -21.49
CA GLN A 98 5.11 -9.61 -21.76
C GLN A 98 5.45 -10.76 -22.70
N SER A 99 4.83 -11.93 -22.52
CA SER A 99 5.00 -13.07 -23.42
C SER A 99 4.47 -12.76 -24.83
N ARG A 100 3.35 -12.04 -24.92
CA ARG A 100 2.78 -11.60 -26.19
C ARG A 100 3.68 -10.59 -26.90
N ILE A 101 4.27 -9.64 -26.17
CA ILE A 101 5.24 -8.68 -26.70
C ILE A 101 6.46 -9.44 -27.24
N LEU A 102 7.00 -10.39 -26.49
CA LEU A 102 8.18 -11.16 -26.90
C LEU A 102 7.91 -12.00 -28.17
N GLN A 103 6.72 -12.61 -28.28
CA GLN A 103 6.28 -13.27 -29.51
C GLN A 103 6.18 -12.29 -30.69
N LEU A 104 5.62 -11.10 -30.48
CA LEU A 104 5.52 -10.07 -31.52
C LEU A 104 6.89 -9.54 -31.95
N GLU A 105 7.84 -9.44 -31.02
CA GLU A 105 9.23 -9.07 -31.31
C GLU A 105 9.93 -10.13 -32.15
N GLU A 106 9.72 -11.41 -31.84
CA GLU A 106 10.23 -12.54 -32.63
C GLU A 106 9.61 -12.58 -34.03
N GLU A 107 8.28 -12.44 -34.14
CA GLU A 107 7.57 -12.31 -35.43
C GLU A 107 8.09 -11.11 -36.24
N LEU A 108 8.29 -9.95 -35.62
CA LEU A 108 8.85 -8.77 -36.28
C LEU A 108 10.29 -9.01 -36.75
N SER A 109 11.10 -9.74 -36.00
CA SER A 109 12.47 -10.10 -36.39
C SER A 109 12.47 -11.03 -37.61
N LEU A 110 11.61 -12.04 -37.63
CA LEU A 110 11.42 -12.95 -38.76
C LEU A 110 10.92 -12.23 -40.00
N ARG A 111 9.96 -11.31 -39.85
CA ARG A 111 9.49 -10.48 -40.96
C ARG A 111 10.58 -9.56 -41.50
N ARG A 112 11.44 -9.01 -40.64
CA ARG A 112 12.60 -8.22 -41.08
C ARG A 112 13.57 -9.09 -41.89
N SER A 113 13.91 -10.29 -41.43
CA SER A 113 14.76 -11.20 -42.19
C SER A 113 14.14 -11.63 -43.51
N GLU A 114 12.84 -11.97 -43.54
CA GLU A 114 12.13 -12.29 -44.80
C GLU A 114 12.15 -11.12 -45.78
N VAL A 115 11.97 -9.88 -45.29
CA VAL A 115 12.03 -8.68 -46.14
C VAL A 115 13.44 -8.48 -46.69
N ASP A 116 14.48 -8.71 -45.90
CA ASP A 116 15.86 -8.58 -46.34
C ASP A 116 16.25 -9.69 -47.33
N GLU A 117 15.80 -10.93 -47.10
CA GLU A 117 15.93 -12.03 -48.07
C GLU A 117 15.17 -11.74 -49.36
N LEU A 118 13.94 -11.25 -49.30
CA LEU A 118 13.17 -10.87 -50.49
C LEU A 118 13.82 -9.71 -51.25
N ARG A 119 14.40 -8.74 -50.54
CA ARG A 119 15.19 -7.66 -51.15
C ARG A 119 16.43 -8.21 -51.86
N GLN A 120 17.13 -9.17 -51.25
CA GLN A 120 18.28 -9.83 -51.83
C GLN A 120 17.88 -10.70 -53.04
N CYS A 121 16.79 -11.44 -52.94
CA CYS A 121 16.20 -12.22 -54.03
C CYS A 121 15.74 -11.34 -55.20
N LEU A 122 15.15 -10.17 -54.94
CA LEU A 122 14.81 -9.19 -55.97
C LEU A 122 16.05 -8.61 -56.65
N GLN A 123 17.13 -8.38 -55.88
CA GLN A 123 18.42 -7.97 -56.44
C GLN A 123 19.05 -9.07 -57.30
N SER A 124 18.92 -10.34 -56.93
CA SER A 124 19.43 -11.48 -57.72
C SER A 124 18.51 -11.87 -58.88
N SER A 125 17.19 -11.66 -58.76
CA SER A 125 16.19 -11.96 -59.81
C SER A 125 16.24 -10.97 -60.97
N GLN A 126 16.86 -9.80 -60.79
CA GLN A 126 17.22 -8.92 -61.92
C GLN A 126 18.26 -9.55 -62.86
N GLN A 127 18.81 -10.75 -62.56
CA GLN A 127 19.82 -11.42 -63.37
C GLN A 127 19.42 -12.72 -64.07
N ALA A 128 18.23 -13.30 -63.88
CA ALA A 128 17.80 -14.43 -64.71
C ALA A 128 16.29 -14.70 -64.62
N GLU A 129 15.54 -14.44 -65.69
CA GLU A 129 14.18 -14.97 -65.87
C GLU A 129 14.24 -16.25 -66.71
N SER A 130 13.77 -17.36 -66.14
CA SER A 130 13.52 -18.61 -66.86
C SER A 130 12.09 -19.12 -66.58
N PRO A 131 11.36 -19.65 -67.56
CA PRO A 131 9.91 -19.83 -67.50
C PRO A 131 9.43 -21.04 -66.69
N GLU A 132 10.32 -21.90 -66.16
CA GLU A 132 9.93 -23.11 -65.42
C GLU A 132 9.63 -22.85 -63.93
N HIS A 133 10.14 -21.77 -63.35
CA HIS A 133 9.96 -21.42 -61.93
C HIS A 133 8.52 -21.03 -61.55
N SER A 134 7.73 -20.59 -62.52
CA SER A 134 6.36 -20.09 -62.34
C SER A 134 5.34 -21.21 -62.05
N LEU A 135 5.59 -22.44 -62.49
CA LEU A 135 4.71 -23.60 -62.21
C LEU A 135 4.89 -24.16 -60.79
N GLY A 136 6.12 -24.20 -60.28
CA GLY A 136 6.41 -24.60 -58.90
C GLY A 136 5.82 -23.63 -57.87
N LEU A 137 5.95 -22.33 -58.13
CA LEU A 137 5.34 -21.26 -57.32
C LEU A 137 3.82 -21.38 -57.25
N HIS A 138 3.17 -21.81 -58.34
CA HIS A 138 1.71 -21.97 -58.35
C HIS A 138 1.23 -23.18 -57.54
N SER A 139 1.97 -24.30 -57.59
CA SER A 139 1.71 -25.49 -56.76
C SER A 139 1.96 -25.21 -55.27
N GLU A 140 3.02 -24.48 -54.95
CA GLU A 140 3.32 -24.06 -53.58
C GLU A 140 2.31 -23.06 -53.04
N ALA A 141 1.83 -22.12 -53.88
CA ALA A 141 0.75 -21.21 -53.51
C ALA A 141 -0.56 -21.95 -53.18
N LEU A 142 -0.89 -23.03 -53.89
CA LEU A 142 -2.04 -23.89 -53.58
C LEU A 142 -1.85 -24.64 -52.24
N ARG A 143 -0.66 -25.19 -51.99
CA ARG A 143 -0.32 -25.88 -50.73
C ARG A 143 -0.41 -24.94 -49.53
N LEU A 144 0.14 -23.73 -49.66
CA LEU A 144 0.07 -22.70 -48.62
C LEU A 144 -1.37 -22.26 -48.38
N ARG A 145 -2.18 -22.14 -49.43
CA ARG A 145 -3.60 -21.79 -49.32
C ARG A 145 -4.42 -22.86 -48.58
N ASP A 146 -4.16 -24.14 -48.86
CA ASP A 146 -4.78 -25.25 -48.12
C ASP A 146 -4.32 -25.31 -46.66
N GLN A 147 -3.04 -25.05 -46.40
CA GLN A 147 -2.50 -25.00 -45.04
C GLN A 147 -3.11 -23.84 -44.23
N LEU A 148 -3.30 -22.68 -44.86
CA LEU A 148 -3.97 -21.52 -44.26
C LEU A 148 -5.46 -21.79 -43.99
N LEU A 149 -6.14 -22.52 -44.88
CA LEU A 149 -7.54 -22.94 -44.69
C LEU A 149 -7.69 -23.95 -43.54
N SER A 150 -6.76 -24.90 -43.40
CA SER A 150 -6.74 -25.83 -42.26
C SER A 150 -6.47 -25.12 -40.95
N ALA A 151 -5.45 -24.25 -40.90
CA ALA A 151 -5.16 -23.45 -39.71
C ALA A 151 -6.33 -22.54 -39.32
N ASN A 152 -7.03 -21.95 -40.28
CA ASN A 152 -8.20 -21.12 -40.01
C ASN A 152 -9.39 -21.96 -39.46
N LYS A 153 -9.61 -23.17 -39.98
CA LYS A 153 -10.62 -24.10 -39.43
C LYS A 153 -10.29 -24.53 -38.00
N GLU A 154 -9.01 -24.75 -37.71
CA GLU A 154 -8.54 -25.16 -36.39
C GLU A 154 -8.69 -24.01 -35.39
N HIS A 155 -8.23 -22.81 -35.75
CA HIS A 155 -8.45 -21.60 -34.96
C HIS A 155 -9.94 -21.32 -34.72
N GLN A 156 -10.81 -21.53 -35.71
CA GLN A 156 -12.26 -21.36 -35.56
C GLN A 156 -12.85 -22.38 -34.56
N LYS A 157 -12.36 -23.63 -34.55
CA LYS A 157 -12.75 -24.63 -33.55
C LYS A 157 -12.26 -24.26 -32.16
N GLU A 158 -11.00 -23.87 -32.01
CA GLU A 158 -10.42 -23.45 -30.73
C GLU A 158 -11.14 -22.23 -30.15
N SER A 159 -11.40 -21.22 -30.99
CA SER A 159 -12.19 -20.04 -30.62
C SER A 159 -13.60 -20.42 -30.15
N SER A 160 -14.25 -21.37 -30.84
CA SER A 160 -15.58 -21.85 -30.45
C SER A 160 -15.55 -22.59 -29.10
N GLN A 161 -14.55 -23.45 -28.88
CA GLN A 161 -14.38 -24.17 -27.61
C GLN A 161 -14.07 -23.23 -26.44
N LEU A 162 -13.23 -22.21 -26.69
CA LEU A 162 -12.87 -21.22 -25.69
C LEU A 162 -14.10 -20.37 -25.32
N LYS A 163 -14.89 -19.95 -26.33
CA LYS A 163 -16.16 -19.26 -26.12
C LYS A 163 -17.14 -20.10 -25.29
N GLU A 164 -17.27 -21.39 -25.59
CA GLU A 164 -18.14 -22.30 -24.84
C GLU A 164 -17.67 -22.47 -23.38
N LYS A 165 -16.35 -22.56 -23.14
CA LYS A 165 -15.78 -22.60 -21.78
C LYS A 165 -16.11 -21.33 -21.01
N TYR A 166 -15.90 -20.16 -21.60
CA TYR A 166 -16.25 -18.88 -20.95
C TYR A 166 -17.75 -18.77 -20.68
N GLU A 167 -18.60 -19.20 -21.61
CA GLU A 167 -20.05 -19.18 -21.43
C GLU A 167 -20.50 -20.11 -20.30
N LYS A 168 -19.90 -21.31 -20.18
CA LYS A 168 -20.14 -22.23 -19.05
C LYS A 168 -19.72 -21.62 -17.72
N THR A 169 -18.55 -21.00 -17.65
CA THR A 169 -18.07 -20.34 -16.43
C THR A 169 -18.94 -19.16 -16.05
N LEU A 170 -19.36 -18.34 -17.03
CA LEU A 170 -20.28 -17.23 -16.82
C LEU A 170 -21.63 -17.70 -16.26
N LYS A 171 -22.20 -18.78 -16.81
CA LYS A 171 -23.45 -19.38 -16.31
C LYS A 171 -23.31 -19.87 -14.87
N LYS A 172 -22.18 -20.46 -14.49
CA LYS A 172 -21.92 -20.86 -13.09
C LYS A 172 -21.90 -19.65 -12.15
N TYR A 173 -21.18 -18.59 -12.51
CA TYR A 173 -21.15 -17.37 -11.70
C TYR A 173 -22.51 -16.69 -11.60
N GLN A 174 -23.30 -16.69 -12.68
CA GLN A 174 -24.68 -16.19 -12.64
C GLN A 174 -25.55 -16.99 -11.65
N GLN A 175 -25.45 -18.33 -11.66
CA GLN A 175 -26.18 -19.18 -10.71
C GLN A 175 -25.74 -18.96 -9.26
N GLU A 176 -24.45 -18.76 -9.01
CA GLU A 176 -23.92 -18.48 -7.68
C GLU A 176 -24.37 -17.10 -7.17
N MET A 177 -24.37 -16.09 -8.04
CA MET A 177 -24.91 -14.77 -7.74
C MET A 177 -26.40 -14.81 -7.42
N GLU A 178 -27.21 -15.60 -8.15
CA GLU A 178 -28.63 -15.77 -7.81
C GLU A 178 -28.83 -16.48 -6.46
N LYS A 179 -28.03 -17.50 -6.16
CA LYS A 179 -28.07 -18.17 -4.85
C LYS A 179 -27.74 -17.19 -3.72
N LEU A 180 -26.66 -16.42 -3.84
CA LEU A 180 -26.28 -15.41 -2.85
C LEU A 180 -27.35 -14.33 -2.70
N LYS A 181 -27.96 -13.86 -3.80
CA LYS A 181 -29.10 -12.94 -3.75
C LYS A 181 -30.28 -13.53 -2.96
N SER A 182 -30.65 -14.78 -3.24
CA SER A 182 -31.76 -15.45 -2.54
C SER A 182 -31.49 -15.63 -1.04
N VAL A 183 -30.25 -15.89 -0.65
CA VAL A 183 -29.83 -16.00 0.77
C VAL A 183 -29.84 -14.62 1.44
N ASN A 184 -29.33 -13.59 0.77
CA ASN A 184 -29.35 -12.23 1.27
C ASN A 184 -30.77 -11.70 1.48
N GLU A 185 -31.70 -12.05 0.59
CA GLU A 185 -33.12 -11.68 0.70
C GLU A 185 -33.80 -12.37 1.89
N LYS A 186 -33.46 -13.64 2.15
CA LYS A 186 -33.92 -14.37 3.36
C LYS A 186 -33.42 -13.72 4.65
N TYR A 187 -32.14 -13.39 4.73
CA TYR A 187 -31.60 -12.70 5.92
C TYR A 187 -32.20 -11.30 6.09
N SER A 188 -32.44 -10.59 4.99
CA SER A 188 -33.11 -9.29 5.04
C SER A 188 -34.53 -9.42 5.59
N GLN A 189 -35.28 -10.45 5.20
CA GLN A 189 -36.60 -10.74 5.75
C GLN A 189 -36.54 -11.11 7.23
N GLU A 190 -35.58 -11.95 7.63
CA GLU A 190 -35.39 -12.33 9.04
C GLU A 190 -35.06 -11.13 9.93
N ILE A 191 -34.24 -10.19 9.44
CA ILE A 191 -33.94 -8.93 10.13
C ILE A 191 -35.23 -8.10 10.33
N VAL A 192 -36.09 -8.02 9.31
CA VAL A 192 -37.38 -7.31 9.41
C VAL A 192 -38.29 -7.98 10.43
N ASP A 193 -38.40 -9.31 10.40
CA ASP A 193 -39.23 -10.08 11.33
C ASP A 193 -38.75 -9.94 12.79
N LEU A 194 -37.43 -9.97 13.00
CA LEU A 194 -36.82 -9.75 14.31
C LEU A 194 -37.06 -8.33 14.81
N LYS A 195 -36.93 -7.31 13.94
CA LYS A 195 -37.27 -5.92 14.29
C LYS A 195 -38.73 -5.79 14.70
N HIS A 196 -39.64 -6.45 13.97
CA HIS A 196 -41.06 -6.43 14.32
C HIS A 196 -41.32 -7.07 15.69
N LYS A 197 -40.70 -8.22 15.99
CA LYS A 197 -40.80 -8.88 17.30
C LYS A 197 -40.27 -8.00 18.44
N VAL A 198 -39.13 -7.34 18.23
CA VAL A 198 -38.57 -6.42 19.24
C VAL A 198 -39.51 -5.23 19.47
N GLN A 199 -40.06 -4.65 18.40
CA GLN A 199 -41.03 -3.56 18.52
C GLN A 199 -42.31 -4.01 19.25
N GLN A 200 -42.81 -5.21 18.94
CA GLN A 200 -43.97 -5.79 19.61
C GLN A 200 -43.70 -5.97 21.12
N ALA A 201 -42.59 -6.59 21.50
CA ALA A 201 -42.21 -6.78 22.90
C ALA A 201 -42.05 -5.44 23.64
N THR A 202 -41.52 -4.42 22.95
CA THR A 202 -41.38 -3.06 23.50
C THR A 202 -42.75 -2.43 23.76
N ASN A 203 -43.70 -2.57 22.83
CA ASN A 203 -45.06 -2.06 22.99
C ASN A 203 -45.81 -2.79 24.12
N GLU A 204 -45.66 -4.11 24.23
CA GLU A 204 -46.24 -4.91 25.31
C GLU A 204 -45.68 -4.51 26.68
N ASN A 205 -44.36 -4.33 26.78
CA ASN A 205 -43.71 -3.82 28.00
C ASN A 205 -44.19 -2.42 28.39
N MET A 206 -44.37 -1.53 27.40
CA MET A 206 -44.94 -0.21 27.63
C MET A 206 -46.37 -0.30 28.18
N GLY A 207 -47.21 -1.13 27.55
CA GLY A 207 -48.59 -1.34 28.01
C GLY A 207 -48.68 -1.95 29.42
N LEU A 208 -47.75 -2.84 29.77
CA LEU A 208 -47.64 -3.35 31.14
C LEU A 208 -47.24 -2.22 32.11
N MET A 209 -46.26 -1.39 31.78
CA MET A 209 -45.88 -0.24 32.61
C MET A 209 -47.04 0.72 32.81
N ASP A 210 -47.80 1.06 31.76
CA ASP A 210 -48.97 1.93 31.88
C ASP A 210 -50.05 1.34 32.78
N ASN A 211 -50.29 0.03 32.68
CA ASN A 211 -51.21 -0.68 33.57
C ASN A 211 -50.73 -0.62 35.03
N TRP A 212 -49.47 -0.93 35.30
CA TRP A 212 -48.88 -0.81 36.64
C TRP A 212 -48.96 0.62 37.19
N LYS A 213 -48.71 1.61 36.35
CA LYS A 213 -48.83 3.02 36.70
C LYS A 213 -50.27 3.37 37.10
N SER A 214 -51.26 2.96 36.30
CA SER A 214 -52.67 3.19 36.64
C SER A 214 -53.08 2.52 37.95
N LYS A 215 -52.60 1.29 38.22
CA LYS A 215 -52.86 0.58 39.48
C LYS A 215 -52.25 1.31 40.67
N LEU A 216 -51.04 1.84 40.50
CA LEU A 216 -50.37 2.64 41.53
C LEU A 216 -51.13 3.93 41.80
N ASP A 217 -51.58 4.62 40.75
CA ASP A 217 -52.35 5.86 40.85
C ASP A 217 -53.72 5.61 41.53
N THR A 218 -54.42 4.51 41.21
CA THR A 218 -55.66 4.14 41.91
C THR A 218 -55.41 3.81 43.37
N LEU A 219 -54.35 3.06 43.68
CA LEU A 219 -53.98 2.73 45.06
C LEU A 219 -53.67 4.00 45.87
N ALA A 220 -52.92 4.94 45.26
CA ALA A 220 -52.59 6.22 45.87
C ALA A 220 -53.86 7.06 46.12
N SER A 221 -54.78 7.10 45.15
CA SER A 221 -56.07 7.78 45.30
C SER A 221 -56.96 7.14 46.38
N ASP A 222 -57.02 5.82 46.45
CA ASP A 222 -57.80 5.10 47.48
C ASP A 222 -57.22 5.32 48.88
N HIS A 223 -55.89 5.34 48.99
CA HIS A 223 -55.20 5.68 50.23
C HIS A 223 -55.51 7.12 50.67
N GLN A 224 -55.42 8.08 49.74
CA GLN A 224 -55.76 9.49 49.98
C GLN A 224 -57.22 9.65 50.43
N LYS A 225 -58.15 8.94 49.78
CA LYS A 225 -59.57 8.95 50.14
C LYS A 225 -59.80 8.37 51.54
N SER A 226 -59.13 7.26 51.88
CA SER A 226 -59.22 6.65 53.22
C SER A 226 -58.70 7.60 54.31
N LEU A 227 -57.64 8.36 54.03
CA LEU A 227 -57.12 9.40 54.93
C LEU A 227 -58.11 10.56 55.11
N GLU A 228 -58.82 10.95 54.05
CA GLU A 228 -59.85 11.99 54.10
C GLU A 228 -61.11 11.53 54.85
N ASP A 229 -61.52 10.27 54.66
CA ASP A 229 -62.64 9.65 55.39
C ASP A 229 -62.33 9.52 56.90
N LEU A 230 -61.10 9.14 57.27
CA LEU A 230 -60.61 9.12 58.65
C LEU A 230 -60.61 10.52 59.27
N LYS A 231 -60.17 11.54 58.52
CA LYS A 231 -60.26 12.94 58.96
C LYS A 231 -61.69 13.40 59.16
N ALA A 232 -62.62 12.96 58.30
CA ALA A 232 -64.04 13.28 58.43
C ALA A 232 -64.68 12.59 59.64
N THR A 233 -64.30 11.35 59.94
CA THR A 233 -64.78 10.61 61.13
C THR A 233 -64.25 11.19 62.44
N LEU A 234 -63.01 11.69 62.44
CA LEU A 234 -62.41 12.37 63.60
C LEU A 234 -63.15 13.69 63.97
N ASN A 235 -63.91 14.26 63.03
CA ASN A 235 -64.68 15.50 63.23
C ASN A 235 -66.09 15.28 63.84
N SER A 236 -66.48 14.06 64.21
CA SER A 236 -67.77 13.78 64.85
C SER A 236 -67.64 13.06 66.21
N GLY A 237 -67.87 13.80 67.31
CA GLY A 237 -68.22 13.25 68.63
C GLY A 237 -67.08 13.24 69.67
N PRO A 238 -67.27 13.85 70.86
CA PRO A 238 -66.26 13.85 71.93
C PRO A 238 -66.59 12.79 73.00
N ASP A 239 -65.82 11.70 73.03
CA ASP A 239 -65.30 11.09 74.29
C ASP A 239 -64.40 9.83 74.08
N THR A 240 -64.08 9.42 72.85
CA THR A 240 -62.97 8.49 72.51
C THR A 240 -61.68 9.19 72.04
N GLN A 241 -61.68 10.53 72.03
CA GLN A 241 -60.70 11.37 71.33
C GLN A 241 -59.26 11.26 71.85
N HIS A 242 -59.03 10.96 73.13
CA HIS A 242 -57.66 10.97 73.66
C HIS A 242 -56.85 9.76 73.21
N LYS A 243 -57.49 8.59 73.06
CA LYS A 243 -56.82 7.37 72.60
C LYS A 243 -56.53 7.45 71.09
N GLU A 244 -57.48 7.93 70.31
CA GLU A 244 -57.32 8.16 68.87
C GLU A 244 -56.26 9.24 68.57
N ILE A 245 -56.17 10.30 69.37
CA ILE A 245 -55.12 11.33 69.21
C ILE A 245 -53.73 10.76 69.51
N VAL A 246 -53.59 9.88 70.50
CA VAL A 246 -52.31 9.23 70.80
C VAL A 246 -51.92 8.25 69.69
N GLU A 247 -52.87 7.47 69.18
CA GLU A 247 -52.65 6.55 68.05
C GLU A 247 -52.31 7.32 66.75
N LEU A 248 -53.01 8.42 66.44
CA LEU A 248 -52.71 9.28 65.30
C LEU A 248 -51.35 9.98 65.43
N LYS A 249 -50.93 10.38 66.64
CA LYS A 249 -49.59 10.92 66.87
C LYS A 249 -48.51 9.87 66.60
N ALA A 250 -48.70 8.63 67.07
CA ALA A 250 -47.77 7.54 66.81
C ALA A 250 -47.68 7.23 65.30
N VAL A 251 -48.80 7.23 64.57
CA VAL A 251 -48.82 7.05 63.11
C VAL A 251 -48.11 8.20 62.39
N VAL A 252 -48.33 9.45 62.80
CA VAL A 252 -47.64 10.61 62.22
C VAL A 252 -46.14 10.57 62.48
N GLU A 253 -45.71 10.16 63.68
CA GLU A 253 -44.30 9.95 64.00
C GLU A 253 -43.69 8.81 63.18
N SER A 254 -44.44 7.71 62.98
CA SER A 254 -44.04 6.59 62.11
C SER A 254 -43.85 7.03 60.67
N ILE A 255 -44.80 7.77 60.09
CA ILE A 255 -44.74 8.27 58.71
C ILE A 255 -43.58 9.27 58.54
N LYS A 256 -43.30 10.11 59.55
CA LYS A 256 -42.14 11.01 59.51
C LYS A 256 -40.83 10.25 59.49
N LEU A 257 -40.72 9.19 60.29
CA LEU A 257 -39.52 8.36 60.36
C LEU A 257 -39.35 7.57 59.05
N GLU A 258 -40.44 7.05 58.49
CA GLU A 258 -40.46 6.35 57.19
C GLU A 258 -40.06 7.29 56.05
N HIS A 259 -40.62 8.51 55.97
CA HIS A 259 -40.21 9.51 54.98
C HIS A 259 -38.73 9.90 55.10
N GLN A 260 -38.22 9.98 56.33
CA GLN A 260 -36.82 10.29 56.56
C GLN A 260 -35.90 9.14 56.10
N LEU A 261 -36.28 7.89 56.35
CA LEU A 261 -35.59 6.71 55.82
C LEU A 261 -35.66 6.66 54.28
N GLU A 262 -36.80 7.01 53.68
CA GLU A 262 -36.98 7.08 52.23
C GLU A 262 -36.01 8.10 51.59
N LEU A 263 -35.87 9.28 52.21
CA LEU A 263 -34.92 10.31 51.77
C LEU A 263 -33.47 9.84 51.89
N GLU A 264 -33.12 9.17 52.98
CA GLU A 264 -31.78 8.60 53.17
C GLU A 264 -31.50 7.47 52.16
N ASN A 265 -32.50 6.62 51.88
CA ASN A 265 -32.42 5.58 50.84
C ASN A 265 -32.23 6.16 49.44
N LEU A 266 -33.00 7.19 49.07
CA LEU A 266 -32.85 7.87 47.78
C LEU A 266 -31.47 8.51 47.63
N LYS A 267 -30.96 9.09 48.71
CA LYS A 267 -29.61 9.67 48.74
C LYS A 267 -28.53 8.59 48.58
N ALA A 268 -28.63 7.49 49.33
CA ALA A 268 -27.72 6.36 49.20
C ALA A 268 -27.75 5.76 47.79
N LYS A 269 -28.95 5.62 47.19
CA LYS A 269 -29.12 5.17 45.81
C LYS A 269 -28.43 6.09 44.82
N HIS A 270 -28.59 7.41 44.96
CA HIS A 270 -27.91 8.37 44.10
C HIS A 270 -26.38 8.33 44.24
N ASP A 271 -25.87 8.18 45.47
CA ASP A 271 -24.44 8.07 45.73
C ASP A 271 -23.86 6.78 45.10
N ILE A 272 -24.59 5.66 45.17
CA ILE A 272 -24.22 4.39 44.50
C ILE A 272 -24.24 4.55 42.98
N GLU A 273 -25.32 5.09 42.39
CA GLU A 273 -25.41 5.32 40.94
C GLU A 273 -24.27 6.22 40.45
N THR A 274 -23.92 7.27 41.21
CA THR A 274 -22.80 8.15 40.89
C THR A 274 -21.47 7.40 40.94
N ALA A 275 -21.25 6.54 41.94
CA ALA A 275 -20.05 5.72 42.04
C ALA A 275 -19.94 4.71 40.89
N VAL A 276 -21.05 4.07 40.50
CA VAL A 276 -21.10 3.16 39.34
C VAL A 276 -20.72 3.90 38.07
N HIS A 277 -21.30 5.08 37.80
CA HIS A 277 -20.95 5.87 36.62
C HIS A 277 -19.50 6.33 36.60
N ILE A 278 -18.90 6.64 37.76
CA ILE A 278 -17.47 6.96 37.86
C ILE A 278 -16.64 5.73 37.49
N LYS A 279 -16.95 4.55 38.05
CA LYS A 279 -16.25 3.29 37.77
C LYS A 279 -16.37 2.88 36.30
N GLU A 280 -17.56 3.03 35.70
CA GLU A 280 -17.80 2.79 34.27
C GLU A 280 -16.96 3.72 33.40
N LYS A 281 -16.93 5.03 33.73
CA LYS A 281 -16.12 6.01 33.02
C LYS A 281 -14.62 5.70 33.11
N GLU A 282 -14.14 5.25 34.26
CA GLU A 282 -12.74 4.84 34.46
C GLU A 282 -12.41 3.56 33.69
N SER A 283 -13.31 2.57 33.70
CA SER A 283 -13.17 1.34 32.90
C SER A 283 -13.12 1.65 31.40
N LEU A 284 -13.99 2.53 30.91
CA LEU A 284 -13.99 2.96 29.50
C LEU A 284 -12.71 3.72 29.13
N LYS A 285 -12.19 4.57 30.03
CA LYS A 285 -10.90 5.24 29.82
C LYS A 285 -9.74 4.25 29.74
N LEU A 286 -9.73 3.22 30.59
CA LEU A 286 -8.71 2.18 30.55
C LEU A 286 -8.78 1.39 29.23
N LYS A 287 -9.97 0.94 28.82
CA LYS A 287 -10.17 0.24 27.54
C LYS A 287 -9.78 1.09 26.34
N LEU A 288 -9.99 2.41 26.41
CA LEU A 288 -9.55 3.35 25.38
C LEU A 288 -8.02 3.45 25.35
N GLN A 289 -7.36 3.52 26.51
CA GLN A 289 -5.90 3.55 26.59
C GLN A 289 -5.29 2.26 26.03
N GLU A 290 -5.81 1.09 26.41
CA GLU A 290 -5.36 -0.20 25.88
C GLU A 290 -5.49 -0.28 24.35
N ALA A 291 -6.61 0.20 23.81
CA ALA A 291 -6.82 0.24 22.36
C ALA A 291 -5.84 1.21 21.66
N LEU A 292 -5.54 2.35 22.29
CA LEU A 292 -4.54 3.29 21.77
C LEU A 292 -3.13 2.65 21.77
N ASP A 293 -2.76 1.96 22.84
CA ASP A 293 -1.46 1.29 22.96
C ASP A 293 -1.33 0.14 21.92
N GLU A 294 -2.40 -0.61 21.67
CA GLU A 294 -2.43 -1.67 20.66
C GLU A 294 -2.31 -1.12 19.23
N VAL A 295 -2.99 0.00 18.94
CA VAL A 295 -2.85 0.70 17.66
C VAL A 295 -1.45 1.27 17.50
N GLU A 296 -0.87 1.88 18.54
CA GLU A 296 0.50 2.41 18.51
C GLU A 296 1.52 1.31 18.25
N LYS A 297 1.38 0.17 18.93
CA LYS A 297 2.22 -1.02 18.71
C LYS A 297 2.10 -1.54 17.29
N SER A 298 0.88 -1.74 16.80
CA SER A 298 0.62 -2.21 15.43
C SER A 298 1.21 -1.25 14.39
N ASN A 299 1.05 0.05 14.60
CA ASN A 299 1.61 1.07 13.73
C ASN A 299 3.15 1.08 13.74
N SER A 300 3.76 0.87 14.92
CA SER A 300 5.21 0.74 15.04
C SER A 300 5.75 -0.50 14.31
N ASP A 301 5.03 -1.63 14.39
CA ASP A 301 5.37 -2.88 13.70
C ASP A 301 5.29 -2.70 12.18
N TRP A 302 4.21 -2.10 11.67
CA TRP A 302 4.05 -1.80 10.24
C TRP A 302 5.12 -0.83 9.74
N LYS A 303 5.45 0.19 10.53
CA LYS A 303 6.51 1.15 10.18
C LYS A 303 7.87 0.45 10.11
N MET A 304 8.20 -0.42 11.06
CA MET A 304 9.44 -1.20 11.04
C MET A 304 9.49 -2.16 9.84
N GLN A 305 8.40 -2.85 9.53
CA GLN A 305 8.32 -3.72 8.36
C GLN A 305 8.51 -2.94 7.05
N LEU A 306 7.86 -1.78 6.93
CA LEU A 306 8.00 -0.91 5.77
C LEU A 306 9.43 -0.39 5.62
N GLU A 307 10.07 0.04 6.70
CA GLU A 307 11.46 0.51 6.70
C GLU A 307 12.43 -0.61 6.32
N THR A 308 12.20 -1.82 6.84
CA THR A 308 13.01 -3.01 6.51
C THR A 308 12.86 -3.38 5.03
N LYS A 309 11.63 -3.39 4.50
CA LYS A 309 11.36 -3.68 3.08
C LYS A 309 11.91 -2.60 2.16
N SER A 310 11.75 -1.33 2.52
CA SER A 310 12.32 -0.21 1.78
C SER A 310 13.85 -0.31 1.71
N SER A 311 14.50 -0.58 2.84
CA SER A 311 15.96 -0.77 2.91
C SER A 311 16.42 -1.98 2.07
N GLN A 312 15.68 -3.08 2.11
CA GLN A 312 15.94 -4.26 1.28
C GLN A 312 15.86 -3.92 -0.21
N HIS A 313 14.79 -3.26 -0.65
CA HIS A 313 14.62 -2.88 -2.05
C HIS A 313 15.67 -1.87 -2.53
N LEU A 314 16.10 -0.96 -1.65
CA LEU A 314 17.18 -0.02 -1.96
C LEU A 314 18.51 -0.77 -2.20
N LEU A 315 18.79 -1.79 -1.40
CA LEU A 315 19.97 -2.64 -1.56
C LEU A 315 19.89 -3.47 -2.85
N GLU A 316 18.73 -4.08 -3.14
CA GLU A 316 18.49 -4.83 -4.38
C GLU A 316 18.64 -3.95 -5.63
N LEU A 317 18.10 -2.72 -5.59
CA LEU A 317 18.25 -1.76 -6.69
C LEU A 317 19.71 -1.35 -6.89
N GLN A 318 20.46 -1.18 -5.80
CA GLN A 318 21.89 -0.87 -5.86
C GLN A 318 22.69 -2.04 -6.46
N ASP A 319 22.41 -3.28 -6.06
CA ASP A 319 23.04 -4.49 -6.63
C ASP A 319 22.73 -4.64 -8.14
N VAL A 320 21.49 -4.42 -8.56
CA VAL A 320 21.12 -4.43 -9.98
C VAL A 320 21.85 -3.32 -10.75
N LYS A 321 21.94 -2.12 -10.18
CA LYS A 321 22.66 -0.99 -10.79
C LYS A 321 24.14 -1.30 -10.96
N ASP A 322 24.78 -1.90 -9.95
CA ASP A 322 26.19 -2.27 -10.01
C ASP A 322 26.42 -3.38 -11.05
N LYS A 323 25.52 -4.37 -11.13
CA LYS A 323 25.54 -5.40 -12.19
C LYS A 323 25.37 -4.82 -13.60
N CYS A 324 24.48 -3.84 -13.78
CA CYS A 324 24.31 -3.15 -15.07
C CYS A 324 25.59 -2.40 -15.45
N ARG A 325 26.22 -1.68 -14.51
CA ARG A 325 27.49 -1.00 -14.74
C ARG A 325 28.61 -1.98 -15.14
N ASP A 326 28.69 -3.13 -14.49
CA ASP A 326 29.66 -4.17 -14.85
C ASP A 326 29.39 -4.75 -16.25
N ALA A 327 28.12 -4.92 -16.62
CA ALA A 327 27.73 -5.36 -17.95
C ALA A 327 28.08 -4.31 -19.03
N GLU A 328 27.83 -3.03 -18.75
CA GLU A 328 28.22 -1.90 -19.63
C GLU A 328 29.73 -1.87 -19.87
N LEU A 329 30.53 -2.04 -18.81
CA LEU A 329 31.99 -2.11 -18.93
C LEU A 329 32.44 -3.29 -19.80
N ARG A 330 31.83 -4.47 -19.62
CA ARG A 330 32.12 -5.64 -20.48
C ARG A 330 31.74 -5.40 -21.93
N VAL A 331 30.62 -4.73 -22.20
CA VAL A 331 30.22 -4.38 -23.57
C VAL A 331 31.26 -3.45 -24.19
N HIS A 332 31.71 -2.41 -23.48
CA HIS A 332 32.77 -1.53 -23.99
C HIS A 332 34.10 -2.26 -24.25
N GLU A 333 34.50 -3.20 -23.40
CA GLU A 333 35.67 -4.03 -23.63
C GLU A 333 35.52 -4.89 -24.90
N LEU A 334 34.34 -5.49 -25.11
CA LEU A 334 34.03 -6.28 -26.31
C LEU A 334 33.96 -5.42 -27.57
N GLU A 335 33.40 -4.21 -27.50
CA GLU A 335 33.37 -3.25 -28.61
C GLU A 335 34.78 -2.84 -29.02
N LYS A 336 35.67 -2.60 -28.05
CA LYS A 336 37.08 -2.32 -28.31
C LYS A 336 37.76 -3.49 -29.02
N LEU A 337 37.59 -4.72 -28.51
CA LEU A 337 38.13 -5.91 -29.15
C LEU A 337 37.57 -6.10 -30.57
N HIS A 338 36.27 -5.84 -30.78
CA HIS A 338 35.66 -5.89 -32.10
C HIS A 338 36.31 -4.90 -33.07
N GLY A 339 36.57 -3.66 -32.61
CA GLY A 339 37.32 -2.66 -33.38
C GLY A 339 38.73 -3.13 -33.76
N GLU A 340 39.45 -3.76 -32.82
CA GLU A 340 40.77 -4.33 -33.10
C GLU A 340 40.69 -5.48 -34.13
N TYR A 341 39.66 -6.32 -34.08
CA TYR A 341 39.44 -7.38 -35.08
C TYR A 341 39.05 -6.83 -36.46
N THR A 342 38.26 -5.76 -36.53
CA THR A 342 37.93 -5.12 -37.81
C THR A 342 39.18 -4.53 -38.45
N ASP A 343 40.02 -3.83 -37.69
CA ASP A 343 41.29 -3.28 -38.18
C ASP A 343 42.23 -4.38 -38.69
N GLN A 344 42.31 -5.51 -37.97
CA GLN A 344 43.06 -6.68 -38.42
C GLN A 344 42.49 -7.27 -39.72
N THR A 345 41.18 -7.33 -39.85
CA THR A 345 40.50 -7.86 -41.04
C THR A 345 40.80 -6.99 -42.26
N GLU A 346 40.76 -5.66 -42.11
CA GLU A 346 41.13 -4.70 -43.16
C GLU A 346 42.60 -4.84 -43.56
N ALA A 347 43.51 -4.94 -42.57
CA ALA A 347 44.93 -5.16 -42.83
C ALA A 347 45.19 -6.47 -43.60
N ILE A 348 44.50 -7.56 -43.24
CA ILE A 348 44.58 -8.84 -43.96
C ILE A 348 44.06 -8.69 -45.39
N ALA A 349 42.94 -7.98 -45.59
CA ALA A 349 42.39 -7.75 -46.93
C ALA A 349 43.37 -6.98 -47.82
N PHE A 350 43.99 -5.92 -47.29
CA PHE A 350 45.02 -5.17 -47.99
C PHE A 350 46.24 -6.04 -48.36
N LEU A 351 46.74 -6.85 -47.41
CA LEU A 351 47.85 -7.75 -47.69
C LEU A 351 47.51 -8.80 -48.76
N LYS A 352 46.28 -9.34 -48.75
CA LYS A 352 45.81 -10.27 -49.80
C LYS A 352 45.77 -9.60 -51.17
N GLU A 353 45.33 -8.35 -51.26
CA GLU A 353 45.32 -7.59 -52.52
C GLU A 353 46.75 -7.37 -53.04
N GLN A 354 47.68 -7.00 -52.15
CA GLN A 354 49.09 -6.84 -52.52
C GLN A 354 49.73 -8.15 -52.99
N ILE A 355 49.41 -9.27 -52.35
CA ILE A 355 49.86 -10.60 -52.78
C ILE A 355 49.32 -10.92 -54.17
N SER A 356 48.01 -10.75 -54.40
CA SER A 356 47.39 -10.97 -55.72
C SER A 356 48.01 -10.10 -56.82
N LEU A 357 48.32 -8.83 -56.51
CA LEU A 357 49.01 -7.94 -57.43
C LEU A 357 50.44 -8.41 -57.74
N ALA A 358 51.18 -8.88 -56.73
CA ALA A 358 52.52 -9.41 -56.90
C ALA A 358 52.52 -10.72 -57.71
N GLU A 359 51.57 -11.62 -57.44
CA GLU A 359 51.35 -12.85 -58.21
C GLU A 359 51.07 -12.54 -59.70
N LYS A 360 50.22 -11.55 -59.97
CA LYS A 360 49.94 -11.10 -61.35
C LYS A 360 51.19 -10.55 -62.03
N LYS A 361 51.96 -9.69 -61.35
CA LYS A 361 53.24 -9.16 -61.90
C LYS A 361 54.25 -10.26 -62.18
N MET A 362 54.33 -11.27 -61.32
CA MET A 362 55.17 -12.44 -61.57
C MET A 362 54.72 -13.21 -62.81
N LEU A 363 53.42 -13.44 -62.96
CA LEU A 363 52.87 -14.11 -64.15
C LEU A 363 53.16 -13.31 -65.42
N ASP A 364 52.95 -12.00 -65.39
CA ASP A 364 53.27 -11.11 -66.52
C ASP A 364 54.77 -11.18 -66.86
N TYR A 365 55.65 -11.17 -65.85
CA TYR A 365 57.09 -11.32 -66.05
C TYR A 365 57.46 -12.68 -66.69
N GLU A 366 56.86 -13.78 -66.24
CA GLU A 366 57.06 -15.10 -66.87
C GLU A 366 56.60 -15.13 -68.33
N THR A 367 55.47 -14.50 -68.65
CA THR A 367 55.01 -14.40 -70.05
C THR A 367 55.98 -13.57 -70.89
N LEU A 368 56.49 -12.46 -70.34
CA LEU A 368 57.45 -11.59 -71.01
C LEU A 368 58.79 -12.30 -71.24
N GLN A 369 59.23 -13.12 -70.28
CA GLN A 369 60.42 -13.96 -70.43
C GLN A 369 60.23 -15.02 -71.54
N LYS A 370 59.04 -15.63 -71.65
CA LYS A 370 58.73 -16.59 -72.72
C LYS A 370 58.69 -15.91 -74.09
N THR A 371 58.12 -14.71 -74.21
CA THR A 371 58.10 -13.96 -75.48
C THR A 371 59.49 -13.45 -75.87
N GLU A 372 60.31 -13.04 -74.90
CA GLU A 372 61.72 -12.70 -75.13
C GLU A 372 62.52 -13.92 -75.60
N ALA A 373 62.31 -15.09 -75.01
CA ALA A 373 62.96 -16.33 -75.47
C ALA A 373 62.54 -16.69 -76.91
N HIS A 374 61.24 -16.55 -77.23
CA HIS A 374 60.73 -16.76 -78.58
C HIS A 374 61.27 -15.74 -79.58
N SER A 375 61.33 -14.44 -79.22
CA SER A 375 61.88 -13.40 -80.08
C SER A 375 63.37 -13.59 -80.33
N LYS A 376 64.16 -14.00 -79.32
CA LYS A 376 65.56 -14.38 -79.49
C LYS A 376 65.73 -15.54 -80.46
N GLN A 377 64.89 -16.58 -80.37
CA GLN A 377 64.90 -17.68 -81.35
C GLN A 377 64.57 -17.20 -82.77
N GLU A 378 63.58 -16.33 -82.93
CA GLU A 378 63.21 -15.81 -84.25
C GLU A 378 64.29 -14.88 -84.82
N ILE A 379 64.95 -14.07 -83.98
CA ILE A 379 66.12 -13.28 -84.36
C ILE A 379 67.23 -14.21 -84.87
N GLN A 380 67.52 -15.32 -84.18
CA GLN A 380 68.53 -16.28 -84.64
C GLN A 380 68.15 -16.89 -86.00
N ARG A 381 66.87 -17.27 -86.22
CA ARG A 381 66.39 -17.72 -87.54
C ARG A 381 66.53 -16.66 -88.63
N LEU A 382 66.19 -15.41 -88.32
CA LEU A 382 66.31 -14.31 -89.26
C LEU A 382 67.78 -14.00 -89.55
N GLN A 383 68.67 -14.09 -88.56
CA GLN A 383 70.12 -13.98 -88.77
C GLN A 383 70.66 -15.08 -89.68
N GLU A 384 70.22 -16.34 -89.52
CA GLU A 384 70.54 -17.41 -90.47
C GLU A 384 70.03 -17.10 -91.88
N LYS A 385 68.79 -16.63 -92.01
CA LYS A 385 68.23 -16.23 -93.32
C LYS A 385 68.99 -15.07 -93.94
N VAL A 386 69.33 -14.05 -93.15
CA VAL A 386 70.14 -12.91 -93.60
C VAL A 386 71.52 -13.40 -94.02
N LEU A 387 72.19 -14.24 -93.26
CA LEU A 387 73.48 -14.83 -93.67
C LEU A 387 73.37 -15.60 -94.99
N VAL A 388 72.28 -16.36 -95.19
CA VAL A 388 72.01 -17.05 -96.46
C VAL A 388 71.73 -16.06 -97.60
N LEU A 389 71.00 -14.97 -97.33
CA LEU A 389 70.71 -13.92 -98.29
C LEU A 389 71.94 -13.05 -98.59
N GLU A 390 72.79 -12.75 -97.62
CA GLU A 390 74.07 -12.06 -97.75
C GLU A 390 75.07 -12.89 -98.56
N ASN A 391 75.11 -14.21 -98.35
CA ASN A 391 75.89 -15.11 -99.22
C ASN A 391 75.34 -15.10 -100.67
N LYS A 392 74.01 -15.04 -100.85
CA LYS A 392 73.40 -14.87 -102.17
C LYS A 392 73.64 -13.47 -102.74
N LEU A 393 73.67 -12.44 -101.91
CA LEU A 393 73.93 -11.05 -102.28
C LEU A 393 75.41 -10.88 -102.67
N GLN A 394 76.36 -11.46 -101.94
CA GLN A 394 77.78 -11.54 -102.32
C GLN A 394 78.00 -12.30 -103.63
N SER A 395 77.13 -13.28 -103.95
CA SER A 395 77.15 -13.95 -105.26
C SER A 395 76.52 -13.12 -106.40
N MET A 396 75.74 -12.09 -106.06
CA MET A 396 75.09 -11.18 -107.02
C MET A 396 75.74 -9.77 -107.10
N GLU A 397 76.46 -9.32 -106.07
CA GLU A 397 77.18 -8.04 -105.99
C GLU A 397 78.48 -8.01 -106.81
N ALA A 398 78.78 -9.09 -107.54
CA ALA A 398 79.79 -9.11 -108.60
C ALA A 398 79.36 -8.36 -109.89
N LEU A 399 78.13 -7.84 -110.00
CA LEU A 399 77.63 -7.17 -111.21
C LEU A 399 76.81 -5.90 -110.93
N HIS A 400 77.56 -4.81 -110.69
CA HIS A 400 77.23 -3.40 -110.90
C HIS A 400 76.09 -2.69 -110.10
N PRO A 401 76.26 -1.35 -109.85
CA PRO A 401 75.40 -0.51 -109.01
C PRO A 401 74.40 0.33 -109.82
N SER A 402 73.33 0.83 -109.18
CA SER A 402 72.96 2.28 -109.11
C SER A 402 71.46 2.56 -108.86
N GLN A 403 71.23 3.74 -108.24
CA GLN A 403 70.11 4.70 -108.39
C GLN A 403 68.76 4.57 -107.63
N HIS A 404 68.59 5.55 -106.72
CA HIS A 404 67.46 6.48 -106.50
C HIS A 404 66.05 6.04 -106.02
N ALA A 405 65.66 6.68 -104.89
CA ALA A 405 64.47 7.52 -104.67
C ALA A 405 63.14 6.96 -104.10
N ASN A 406 62.78 7.54 -102.95
CA ASN A 406 61.47 8.09 -102.52
C ASN A 406 60.28 7.23 -102.03
N MET A 407 59.51 7.90 -101.14
CA MET A 407 58.12 7.70 -100.66
C MET A 407 57.96 6.85 -99.37
N ILE A 408 57.71 7.44 -98.20
CA ILE A 408 56.43 7.96 -97.63
C ILE A 408 55.34 6.89 -97.59
N GLU A 409 54.88 6.52 -96.37
CA GLU A 409 53.45 6.27 -96.12
C GLU A 409 53.10 6.46 -94.63
N THR A 410 52.29 7.48 -94.38
CA THR A 410 51.60 7.83 -93.15
C THR A 410 50.21 7.19 -93.16
N ASN A 411 49.87 6.31 -92.21
CA ASN A 411 48.48 5.89 -91.98
C ASN A 411 48.14 5.47 -90.53
N ASP A 412 49.11 5.13 -89.67
CA ASP A 412 48.81 4.63 -88.30
C ASP A 412 48.33 5.69 -87.30
N ILE A 413 48.51 6.98 -87.58
CA ILE A 413 48.13 8.08 -86.66
C ILE A 413 46.61 8.31 -86.61
N SER A 414 45.87 7.80 -87.62
CA SER A 414 44.42 8.00 -87.77
C SER A 414 43.59 7.11 -86.83
N GLU A 415 43.87 5.81 -86.79
CA GLU A 415 43.11 4.85 -85.97
C GLU A 415 43.40 5.00 -84.48
N GLU A 416 44.66 5.27 -84.12
CA GLU A 416 45.07 5.48 -82.74
C GLU A 416 44.43 6.74 -82.16
N LYS A 417 44.28 7.79 -82.97
CA LYS A 417 43.57 9.02 -82.60
C LYS A 417 42.07 8.81 -82.40
N ILE A 418 41.44 7.92 -83.18
CA ILE A 418 40.01 7.58 -83.03
C ILE A 418 39.79 6.76 -81.75
N LYS A 419 40.62 5.75 -81.49
CA LYS A 419 40.57 4.94 -80.24
C LYS A 419 40.81 5.80 -79.00
N MET A 420 41.81 6.69 -79.05
CA MET A 420 42.07 7.65 -77.97
C MET A 420 40.86 8.55 -77.71
N LYS A 421 40.21 9.06 -78.78
CA LYS A 421 39.02 9.90 -78.67
C LYS A 421 37.84 9.16 -78.02
N GLN A 422 37.58 7.90 -78.40
CA GLN A 422 36.54 7.08 -77.78
C GLN A 422 36.83 6.81 -76.30
N THR A 423 38.07 6.48 -75.93
CA THR A 423 38.42 6.29 -74.50
C THR A 423 38.29 7.58 -73.69
N MET A 424 38.53 8.74 -74.32
CA MET A 424 38.38 10.04 -73.68
C MET A 424 36.90 10.38 -73.45
N GLU A 425 36.02 10.09 -74.43
CA GLU A 425 34.55 10.22 -74.28
C GLU A 425 34.01 9.28 -73.18
N ASP A 426 34.43 8.01 -73.14
CA ASP A 426 34.02 7.05 -72.10
C ASP A 426 34.46 7.49 -70.69
N LEU A 427 35.67 8.04 -70.54
CA LEU A 427 36.15 8.58 -69.28
C LEU A 427 35.41 9.86 -68.87
N GLN A 428 35.07 10.71 -69.84
CA GLN A 428 34.27 11.92 -69.62
C GLN A 428 32.87 11.56 -69.10
N ASP A 429 32.23 10.54 -69.68
CA ASP A 429 30.90 10.09 -69.26
C ASP A 429 30.92 9.48 -67.85
N LYS A 430 31.93 8.64 -67.55
CA LYS A 430 32.14 8.09 -66.20
C LYS A 430 32.39 9.18 -65.16
N LEU A 431 33.18 10.19 -65.51
CA LEU A 431 33.43 11.36 -64.65
C LEU A 431 32.13 12.13 -64.39
N SER A 432 31.33 12.39 -65.43
CA SER A 432 30.04 13.08 -65.28
C SER A 432 29.04 12.34 -64.38
N LYS A 433 29.05 10.99 -64.42
CA LYS A 433 28.21 10.15 -63.58
C LYS A 433 28.68 10.20 -62.12
N ARG A 434 29.99 10.18 -61.89
CA ARG A 434 30.59 10.33 -60.56
C ARG A 434 30.34 11.71 -59.96
N ASP A 435 30.39 12.78 -60.76
CA ASP A 435 30.07 14.13 -60.29
C ASP A 435 28.60 14.26 -59.83
N LYS A 436 27.67 13.59 -60.52
CA LYS A 436 26.25 13.52 -60.09
C LYS A 436 26.07 12.74 -58.78
N GLU A 437 26.77 11.61 -58.63
CA GLU A 437 26.78 10.81 -57.39
C GLU A 437 27.34 11.61 -56.21
N VAL A 438 28.48 12.30 -56.40
CA VAL A 438 29.08 13.18 -55.40
C VAL A 438 28.13 14.32 -55.03
N SER A 439 27.48 14.95 -56.01
CA SER A 439 26.50 16.02 -55.75
C SER A 439 25.31 15.53 -54.92
N SER A 440 24.82 14.31 -55.16
CA SER A 440 23.74 13.69 -54.37
C SER A 440 24.19 13.36 -52.95
N LEU A 441 25.42 12.86 -52.76
CA LEU A 441 25.96 12.56 -51.43
C LEU A 441 26.21 13.83 -50.62
N VAL A 442 26.64 14.92 -51.26
CA VAL A 442 26.82 16.22 -50.61
C VAL A 442 25.48 16.74 -50.07
N THR A 443 24.41 16.73 -50.86
CA THR A 443 23.09 17.20 -50.39
C THR A 443 22.53 16.34 -49.26
N GLN A 444 22.74 15.01 -49.31
CA GLN A 444 22.36 14.11 -48.23
C GLN A 444 23.15 14.40 -46.95
N THR A 445 24.46 14.66 -47.06
CA THR A 445 25.33 15.00 -45.93
C THR A 445 24.95 16.34 -45.29
N GLU A 446 24.63 17.35 -46.10
CA GLU A 446 24.13 18.65 -45.62
C GLU A 446 22.79 18.51 -44.87
N THR A 447 21.90 17.66 -45.38
CA THR A 447 20.60 17.38 -44.74
C THR A 447 20.79 16.69 -43.38
N LEU A 448 21.65 15.66 -43.31
CA LEU A 448 21.98 14.99 -42.06
C LEU A 448 22.64 15.94 -41.05
N ARG A 449 23.56 16.82 -41.51
CA ARG A 449 24.19 17.84 -40.67
C ARG A 449 23.16 18.79 -40.06
N ALA A 450 22.16 19.23 -40.84
CA ALA A 450 21.08 20.08 -40.36
C ALA A 450 20.21 19.36 -39.31
N GLN A 451 19.91 18.07 -39.51
CA GLN A 451 19.14 17.26 -38.56
C GLN A 451 19.90 17.07 -37.23
N VAL A 452 21.21 16.78 -37.29
CA VAL A 452 22.05 16.65 -36.09
C VAL A 452 22.07 17.96 -35.31
N SER A 453 22.26 19.11 -35.97
CA SER A 453 22.25 20.41 -35.29
C SER A 453 20.89 20.74 -34.64
N ALA A 454 19.77 20.35 -35.29
CA ALA A 454 18.45 20.50 -34.70
C ALA A 454 18.23 19.62 -33.45
N LEU A 455 18.75 18.38 -33.45
CA LEU A 455 18.69 17.47 -32.30
C LEU A 455 19.57 17.95 -31.14
N GLU A 456 20.78 18.44 -31.43
CA GLU A 456 21.66 19.05 -30.42
C GLU A 456 20.99 20.23 -29.72
N ASN A 457 20.33 21.11 -30.48
CA ASN A 457 19.60 22.24 -29.92
C ASN A 457 18.41 21.79 -29.06
N LYS A 458 17.67 20.76 -29.48
CA LYS A 458 16.61 20.17 -28.66
C LYS A 458 17.16 19.58 -27.36
N CYS A 459 18.28 18.85 -27.40
CA CYS A 459 18.91 18.31 -26.20
C CYS A 459 19.33 19.41 -25.22
N LYS A 460 20.00 20.46 -25.71
CA LYS A 460 20.38 21.63 -24.89
C LYS A 460 19.17 22.31 -24.25
N THR A 461 18.03 22.39 -24.95
CA THR A 461 16.80 22.94 -24.35
C THR A 461 16.16 22.00 -23.33
N ALA A 462 16.25 20.68 -23.53
CA ALA A 462 15.77 19.68 -22.57
C ALA A 462 16.60 19.68 -21.29
N GLU A 463 17.94 19.79 -21.40
CA GLU A 463 18.85 19.93 -20.25
C GLU A 463 18.52 21.18 -19.43
N LYS A 464 18.35 22.34 -20.07
CA LYS A 464 17.94 23.58 -19.36
C LYS A 464 16.61 23.44 -18.62
N LYS A 465 15.65 22.71 -19.20
CA LYS A 465 14.37 22.42 -18.53
C LYS A 465 14.56 21.46 -17.35
N ALA A 466 15.36 20.42 -17.51
CA ALA A 466 15.69 19.48 -16.45
C ALA A 466 16.37 20.20 -15.26
N ASP A 467 17.32 21.08 -15.54
CA ASP A 467 17.99 21.90 -14.52
C ASP A 467 17.01 22.82 -13.76
N SER A 468 16.07 23.43 -14.48
CA SER A 468 15.02 24.26 -13.87
C SER A 468 14.14 23.43 -12.93
N VAL A 469 13.70 22.26 -13.37
CA VAL A 469 12.87 21.34 -12.57
C VAL A 469 13.64 20.85 -11.35
N LEU A 470 14.94 20.56 -11.49
CA LEU A 470 15.78 20.09 -10.38
C LEU A 470 15.96 21.19 -9.31
N LYS A 471 16.11 22.46 -9.74
CA LYS A 471 16.13 23.60 -8.81
C LYS A 471 14.80 23.78 -8.08
N GLU A 472 13.68 23.67 -8.79
CA GLU A 472 12.35 23.77 -8.18
C GLU A 472 12.09 22.62 -7.20
N LYS A 473 12.46 21.39 -7.56
CA LYS A 473 12.41 20.21 -6.69
C LYS A 473 13.19 20.47 -5.39
N LYS A 474 14.43 20.93 -5.47
CA LYS A 474 15.26 21.24 -4.28
C LYS A 474 14.63 22.33 -3.40
N ARG A 475 13.99 23.34 -4.01
CA ARG A 475 13.26 24.39 -3.27
C ARG A 475 12.07 23.79 -2.51
N LEU A 476 11.26 22.97 -3.19
CA LEU A 476 10.09 22.33 -2.60
C LEU A 476 10.47 21.34 -1.49
N GLU A 477 11.55 20.57 -1.67
CA GLU A 477 12.10 19.69 -0.63
C GLU A 477 12.50 20.49 0.62
N GLY A 478 13.17 21.65 0.44
CA GLY A 478 13.52 22.53 1.55
C GLY A 478 12.30 23.13 2.27
N GLU A 479 11.26 23.51 1.53
CA GLU A 479 10.00 23.99 2.11
C GLU A 479 9.27 22.90 2.90
N LEU A 480 9.28 21.67 2.39
CA LEU A 480 8.67 20.51 3.04
C LEU A 480 9.43 20.10 4.31
N GLU A 481 10.76 20.14 4.29
CA GLU A 481 11.58 19.90 5.49
C GLU A 481 11.36 20.98 6.56
N ALA A 482 11.26 22.25 6.15
CA ALA A 482 10.94 23.35 7.07
C ALA A 482 9.53 23.22 7.67
N LEU A 483 8.55 22.80 6.86
CA LEU A 483 7.19 22.54 7.35
C LEU A 483 7.17 21.38 8.35
N THR A 484 7.90 20.30 8.05
CA THR A 484 8.01 19.12 8.92
C THR A 484 8.65 19.47 10.26
N LYS A 485 9.67 20.33 10.28
CA LYS A 485 10.27 20.83 11.53
C LYS A 485 9.27 21.66 12.33
N LYS A 486 8.54 22.58 11.68
CA LYS A 486 7.53 23.40 12.36
C LYS A 486 6.38 22.57 12.94
N THR A 487 5.89 21.56 12.21
CA THR A 487 4.85 20.66 12.73
C THR A 487 5.37 19.76 13.84
N HIS A 488 6.62 19.31 13.76
CA HIS A 488 7.25 18.57 14.84
C HIS A 488 7.38 19.43 16.11
N ASP A 489 7.87 20.66 15.98
CA ASP A 489 7.99 21.60 17.10
C ASP A 489 6.62 21.95 17.71
N ALA A 490 5.60 22.16 16.87
CA ALA A 490 4.23 22.40 17.31
C ALA A 490 3.64 21.19 18.06
N SER A 491 3.87 19.98 17.54
CA SER A 491 3.44 18.74 18.20
C SER A 491 4.11 18.53 19.56
N GLY A 492 5.41 18.84 19.67
CA GLY A 492 6.14 18.80 20.94
C GLY A 492 5.62 19.83 21.95
N GLN A 493 5.32 21.05 21.50
CA GLN A 493 4.71 22.08 22.34
C GLN A 493 3.30 21.68 22.81
N LEU A 494 2.51 21.05 21.95
CA LEU A 494 1.17 20.56 22.30
C LEU A 494 1.24 19.52 23.43
N VAL A 495 2.15 18.55 23.33
CA VAL A 495 2.36 17.53 24.38
C VAL A 495 2.74 18.17 25.71
N LEU A 496 3.66 19.15 25.70
CA LEU A 496 4.08 19.85 26.92
C LEU A 496 2.92 20.63 27.56
N ILE A 497 2.15 21.37 26.77
CA ILE A 497 1.00 22.14 27.27
C ILE A 497 -0.10 21.20 27.79
N SER A 498 -0.39 20.09 27.10
CA SER A 498 -1.36 19.10 27.56
C SER A 498 -0.95 18.43 28.88
N GLN A 499 0.33 18.11 29.06
CA GLN A 499 0.83 17.56 30.33
C GLN A 499 0.73 18.59 31.48
N GLU A 500 1.06 19.85 31.22
CA GLU A 500 0.96 20.89 32.24
C GLU A 500 -0.50 21.20 32.60
N LEU A 501 -1.39 21.24 31.61
CA LEU A 501 -2.83 21.37 31.80
C LEU A 501 -3.37 20.25 32.69
N LEU A 502 -3.01 19.00 32.41
CA LEU A 502 -3.43 17.84 33.19
C LEU A 502 -2.94 17.92 34.64
N LYS A 503 -1.69 18.32 34.87
CA LYS A 503 -1.15 18.53 36.22
C LYS A 503 -1.93 19.61 36.98
N LYS A 504 -2.20 20.75 36.34
CA LYS A 504 -2.94 21.86 36.94
C LYS A 504 -4.39 21.50 37.23
N GLU A 505 -5.06 20.76 36.35
CA GLU A 505 -6.42 20.26 36.55
C GLU A 505 -6.51 19.27 37.72
N ARG A 506 -5.50 18.39 37.89
CA ARG A 506 -5.41 17.51 39.07
C ARG A 506 -5.25 18.30 40.36
N SER A 507 -4.31 19.24 40.42
CA SER A 507 -4.12 20.11 41.60
C SER A 507 -5.35 20.95 41.93
N LEU A 508 -6.10 21.40 40.91
CA LEU A 508 -7.37 22.10 41.11
C LEU A 508 -8.43 21.19 41.76
N ASN A 509 -8.52 19.94 41.31
CA ASN A 509 -9.47 18.97 41.87
C ASN A 509 -9.10 18.59 43.32
N GLU A 510 -7.81 18.39 43.62
CA GLU A 510 -7.33 18.16 44.99
C GLU A 510 -7.67 19.34 45.92
N LEU A 511 -7.46 20.57 45.46
CA LEU A 511 -7.76 21.77 46.24
C LEU A 511 -9.27 21.93 46.50
N ARG A 512 -10.11 21.57 45.52
CA ARG A 512 -11.57 21.53 45.68
C ARG A 512 -12.01 20.47 46.69
N ALA A 513 -11.36 19.30 46.69
CA ALA A 513 -11.62 18.26 47.67
C ALA A 513 -11.28 18.75 49.10
N LEU A 514 -10.12 19.39 49.28
CA LEU A 514 -9.73 19.97 50.57
C LEU A 514 -10.69 21.06 51.06
N LEU A 515 -11.19 21.91 50.15
CA LEU A 515 -12.19 22.93 50.46
C LEU A 515 -13.54 22.31 50.89
N LEU A 516 -13.96 21.23 50.24
CA LEU A 516 -15.17 20.47 50.60
C LEU A 516 -15.02 19.80 51.97
N GLU A 517 -13.86 19.20 52.25
CA GLU A 517 -13.58 18.52 53.50
C GLU A 517 -13.50 19.48 54.69
N ALA A 518 -12.89 20.65 54.50
CA ALA A 518 -12.87 21.71 55.51
C ALA A 518 -14.25 22.34 55.81
N ASN A 519 -15.26 22.11 54.96
CA ASN A 519 -16.65 22.48 55.22
C ASN A 519 -17.42 21.44 56.05
N ARG A 520 -16.88 20.23 56.26
CA ARG A 520 -17.56 19.12 56.95
C ARG A 520 -17.30 19.02 58.45
N HIS A 521 -16.47 19.89 59.03
CA HIS A 521 -16.09 19.81 60.46
C HIS A 521 -16.76 20.90 61.32
N SER A 522 -17.36 20.50 62.45
CA SER A 522 -18.08 21.36 63.43
C SER A 522 -17.17 22.37 64.18
N PRO A 523 -17.64 23.58 64.57
CA PRO A 523 -16.79 24.72 64.92
C PRO A 523 -16.52 24.92 66.42
N GLY A 524 -15.43 25.66 66.70
CA GLY A 524 -15.09 26.26 67.99
C GLY A 524 -14.37 27.60 67.75
N PRO A 525 -14.63 28.65 68.56
CA PRO A 525 -14.49 30.06 68.14
C PRO A 525 -13.07 30.54 67.79
N GLU A 526 -12.00 29.99 68.37
CA GLU A 526 -10.61 30.33 67.99
C GLU A 526 -10.10 29.51 66.79
N ARG A 527 -10.67 28.32 66.54
CA ARG A 527 -10.32 27.47 65.39
C ARG A 527 -11.01 27.93 64.10
N ASP A 528 -12.09 28.70 64.22
CA ASP A 528 -12.88 29.18 63.09
C ASP A 528 -12.17 30.27 62.28
N LEU A 529 -11.52 31.24 62.94
CA LEU A 529 -10.79 32.32 62.26
C LEU A 529 -9.59 31.79 61.46
N SER A 530 -8.76 30.92 62.07
CA SER A 530 -7.61 30.32 61.40
C SER A 530 -8.03 29.41 60.23
N ARG A 531 -9.15 28.68 60.39
CA ARG A 531 -9.72 27.86 59.32
C ARG A 531 -10.29 28.70 58.19
N GLU A 532 -10.98 29.80 58.49
CA GLU A 532 -11.55 30.67 57.45
C GLU A 532 -10.45 31.41 56.68
N VAL A 533 -9.34 31.77 57.34
CA VAL A 533 -8.13 32.28 56.66
C VAL A 533 -7.57 31.22 55.70
N HIS A 534 -7.42 29.96 56.12
CA HIS A 534 -6.96 28.88 55.24
C HIS A 534 -7.93 28.59 54.09
N LYS A 535 -9.25 28.66 54.32
CA LYS A 535 -10.25 28.56 53.25
C LYS A 535 -10.14 29.72 52.26
N ALA A 536 -9.93 30.94 52.73
CA ALA A 536 -9.70 32.09 51.86
C ALA A 536 -8.42 31.94 51.03
N GLU A 537 -7.33 31.46 51.63
CA GLU A 537 -6.07 31.14 50.93
C GLU A 537 -6.25 30.04 49.88
N TRP A 538 -7.00 28.98 50.19
CA TRP A 538 -7.32 27.92 49.23
C TRP A 538 -8.23 28.42 48.10
N ARG A 539 -9.24 29.26 48.38
CA ARG A 539 -10.06 29.89 47.33
C ARG A 539 -9.22 30.77 46.40
N LEU A 540 -8.24 31.51 46.93
CA LEU A 540 -7.32 32.30 46.12
C LEU A 540 -6.42 31.42 45.24
N LYS A 541 -5.90 30.31 45.78
CA LYS A 541 -5.14 29.30 45.02
C LYS A 541 -6.01 28.62 43.96
N GLU A 542 -7.28 28.35 44.25
CA GLU A 542 -8.24 27.78 43.30
C GLU A 542 -8.47 28.72 42.12
N GLN A 543 -8.67 30.01 42.40
CA GLN A 543 -8.83 31.02 41.37
C GLN A 543 -7.57 31.15 40.50
N LYS A 544 -6.38 31.17 41.11
CA LYS A 544 -5.11 31.20 40.37
C LYS A 544 -4.93 29.99 39.46
N LEU A 545 -5.28 28.79 39.93
CA LEU A 545 -5.23 27.57 39.10
C LEU A 545 -6.25 27.61 37.95
N LYS A 546 -7.45 28.16 38.16
CA LYS A 546 -8.44 28.37 37.09
C LYS A 546 -7.91 29.32 36.01
N ASP A 547 -7.25 30.40 36.41
CA ASP A 547 -6.68 31.38 35.49
C ASP A 547 -5.48 30.78 34.71
N ASP A 548 -4.60 30.03 35.39
CA ASP A 548 -3.50 29.27 34.75
C ASP A 548 -4.02 28.25 33.71
N ILE A 549 -5.05 27.47 34.08
CA ILE A 549 -5.70 26.49 33.19
C ILE A 549 -6.33 27.18 31.98
N LYS A 550 -6.99 28.33 32.19
CA LYS A 550 -7.56 29.12 31.09
C LYS A 550 -6.47 29.60 30.13
N GLY A 551 -5.36 30.13 30.65
CA GLY A 551 -4.22 30.55 29.81
C GLY A 551 -3.57 29.40 29.04
N LEU A 552 -3.48 28.21 29.63
CA LEU A 552 -2.97 27.01 28.93
C LEU A 552 -3.93 26.55 27.82
N ARG A 553 -5.25 26.61 28.06
CA ARG A 553 -6.26 26.30 27.03
C ARG A 553 -6.23 27.30 25.87
N GLU A 554 -6.06 28.58 26.16
CA GLU A 554 -5.90 29.62 25.13
C GLU A 554 -4.65 29.38 24.27
N LYS A 555 -3.52 29.00 24.88
CA LYS A 555 -2.29 28.61 24.16
C LYS A 555 -2.49 27.37 23.27
N LEU A 556 -3.31 26.41 23.72
CA LEU A 556 -3.62 25.19 22.98
C LEU A 556 -4.53 25.44 21.77
N VAL A 557 -5.27 26.55 21.74
CA VAL A 557 -6.09 26.96 20.58
C VAL A 557 -5.27 27.70 19.52
N VAL A 558 -4.15 28.29 19.91
CA VAL A 558 -3.26 29.06 19.02
C VAL A 558 -2.25 28.16 18.29
N LEU A 559 -1.88 27.03 18.90
CA LEU A 559 -1.09 25.95 18.30
C LEU A 559 -1.97 25.06 17.43
#